data_AF-A0AAW5FSV7-F1
#
_entry.id   AF-A0AAW5FSV7-F1
#
_cell.length_a   1.000
_cell.length_b   1.000
_cell.length_c   1.000
_cell.angle_alpha   90.00
_cell.angle_beta   90.00
_cell.angle_gamma   90.00
#
_symmetry.space_group_name_H-M   'P 1'
#
loop_
_entity.id
_entity.type
_entity.pdbx_description
1 polymer ?
#
loop_
_entity_poly.entity_id
_entity_poly.type
_entity_poly.pdbx_seq_one_letter_code
_entity_poly.pdbx_strand_id
1 'polypeptide(L)'
;GKVEREGVVTSDPEAIATYIKLHTSHVVRIGLETGATSTWLWTELNKIGLPVICIDARHAKAVLKMQINKSDRNDAAGIARIMQCGWYKEVCVKDLDSHATKALLVSRALLVKIKRDIENQIRGLLKNLGLVIGRAKMNVFAVRAAQLAEERSELLPLSIHC
;
A
#
# COMPACT_ATOMS: atom_id res chain seq x y z
N GLY A 1 -7.66 -22.62 26.35
CA GLY A 1 -7.05 -23.60 25.43
C GLY A 1 -5.64 -23.80 25.89
N LYS A 2 -5.14 -25.03 25.86
CA LYS A 2 -3.73 -25.31 26.09
C LYS A 2 -2.94 -24.89 24.86
N VAL A 3 -1.75 -24.35 25.05
CA VAL A 3 -0.80 -24.10 23.95
C VAL A 3 -0.14 -25.42 23.59
N GLU A 4 -0.33 -25.88 22.36
CA GLU A 4 0.32 -27.11 21.86
C GLU A 4 1.75 -26.84 21.37
N ARG A 5 1.94 -25.73 20.63
CA ARG A 5 3.24 -25.31 20.08
C ARG A 5 3.35 -23.79 19.98
N GLU A 6 4.57 -23.31 20.18
CA GLU A 6 5.02 -21.94 19.95
C GLU A 6 6.38 -22.00 19.25
N GLY A 7 6.66 -21.03 18.38
CA GLY A 7 7.90 -20.97 17.63
C GLY A 7 8.05 -19.63 16.91
N VAL A 8 9.30 -19.30 16.59
CA VAL A 8 9.66 -18.15 15.78
C VAL A 8 10.18 -18.67 14.45
N VAL A 9 9.65 -18.14 13.36
CA VAL A 9 10.09 -18.43 12.00
C VAL A 9 10.27 -17.12 11.25
N THR A 10 10.99 -17.17 10.15
CA THR A 10 11.06 -16.04 9.22
C THR A 10 9.65 -15.68 8.73
N SER A 11 9.39 -14.39 8.53
CA SER A 11 8.12 -13.86 8.00
C SER A 11 7.96 -14.15 6.50
N ASP A 12 8.08 -15.42 6.14
CA ASP A 12 8.05 -15.97 4.81
C ASP A 12 6.94 -17.04 4.73
N PRO A 13 6.09 -17.03 3.67
CA PRO A 13 4.98 -17.97 3.55
C PRO A 13 5.38 -19.43 3.61
N GLU A 14 6.51 -19.82 3.00
CA GLU A 14 6.96 -21.21 2.96
C GLU A 14 7.49 -21.66 4.32
N ALA A 15 8.27 -20.81 5.00
CA ALA A 15 8.75 -21.08 6.35
C ALA A 15 7.60 -21.25 7.35
N ILE A 16 6.59 -20.38 7.29
CA ILE A 16 5.39 -20.45 8.13
C ILE A 16 4.59 -21.71 7.80
N ALA A 17 4.35 -21.99 6.51
CA ALA A 17 3.59 -23.17 6.10
C ALA A 17 4.28 -24.47 6.50
N THR A 18 5.61 -24.54 6.37
CA THR A 18 6.42 -25.69 6.79
C THR A 18 6.30 -25.90 8.30
N TYR A 19 6.46 -24.83 9.09
CA TYR A 19 6.31 -24.90 10.54
C TYR A 19 4.93 -25.41 10.95
N ILE A 20 3.87 -24.91 10.33
CA ILE A 20 2.50 -25.36 10.62
C ILE A 20 2.34 -26.85 10.26
N LYS A 21 2.71 -27.26 9.05
CA LYS A 21 2.55 -28.64 8.56
C LYS A 21 3.34 -29.66 9.38
N LEU A 22 4.53 -29.30 9.88
CA LEU A 22 5.35 -30.18 10.71
C LEU A 22 4.73 -30.46 12.10
N HIS A 23 3.93 -29.54 12.61
CA HIS A 23 3.47 -29.56 14.00
C HIS A 23 1.98 -29.83 14.16
N THR A 24 1.19 -29.70 13.09
CA THR A 24 -0.24 -29.95 13.10
C THR A 24 -0.72 -30.48 11.75
N SER A 25 -1.45 -31.59 11.79
CA SER A 25 -2.04 -32.21 10.60
C SER A 25 -3.33 -31.51 10.14
N HIS A 26 -4.03 -30.85 11.05
CA HIS A 26 -5.31 -30.18 10.76
C HIS A 26 -5.43 -28.86 11.53
N VAL A 27 -5.35 -27.75 10.80
CA VAL A 27 -5.66 -26.41 11.33
C VAL A 27 -7.00 -25.97 10.79
N VAL A 28 -7.92 -25.59 11.69
CA VAL A 28 -9.26 -25.11 11.32
C VAL A 28 -9.22 -23.66 10.83
N ARG A 29 -8.39 -22.83 11.46
CA ARG A 29 -8.25 -21.40 11.14
C ARG A 29 -6.90 -20.87 11.64
N ILE A 30 -6.30 -19.95 10.90
CA ILE A 30 -5.07 -19.25 11.24
C ILE A 30 -5.38 -17.76 11.34
N GLY A 31 -5.06 -17.14 12.48
CA GLY A 31 -5.25 -15.69 12.64
C GLY A 31 -4.02 -14.92 12.18
N LEU A 32 -4.23 -13.94 11.30
CA LEU A 32 -3.22 -12.98 10.87
C LEU A 32 -3.72 -11.57 11.18
N GLU A 33 -3.01 -10.83 12.02
CA GLU A 33 -3.36 -9.43 12.29
C GLU A 33 -3.10 -8.56 11.05
N THR A 34 -3.95 -7.55 10.81
CA THR A 34 -3.72 -6.56 9.76
C THR A 34 -2.50 -5.69 10.05
N GLY A 35 -1.61 -5.57 9.06
CA GLY A 35 -0.37 -4.79 9.08
C GLY A 35 0.13 -4.55 7.65
N ALA A 36 1.33 -3.97 7.52
CA ALA A 36 1.86 -3.55 6.22
C ALA A 36 2.06 -4.71 5.23
N THR A 37 2.41 -5.90 5.72
CA THR A 37 2.69 -7.09 4.90
C THR A 37 1.52 -8.08 4.85
N SER A 38 0.42 -7.81 5.56
CA SER A 38 -0.66 -8.80 5.72
C SER A 38 -1.35 -9.15 4.41
N THR A 39 -1.49 -8.22 3.47
CA THR A 39 -2.08 -8.52 2.14
C THR A 39 -1.26 -9.56 1.39
N TRP A 40 0.06 -9.37 1.33
CA TRP A 40 0.95 -10.31 0.65
C TRP A 40 0.98 -11.66 1.37
N LEU A 41 1.21 -11.64 2.70
CA LEU A 41 1.34 -12.87 3.47
C LEU A 41 0.05 -13.70 3.49
N TRP A 42 -1.11 -13.05 3.63
CA TRP A 42 -2.42 -13.70 3.52
C TRP A 42 -2.61 -14.33 2.14
N THR A 43 -2.25 -13.62 1.07
CA THR A 43 -2.42 -14.10 -0.31
C THR A 43 -1.58 -15.34 -0.56
N GLU A 44 -0.29 -15.31 -0.20
CA GLU A 44 0.61 -16.44 -0.45
C GLU A 44 0.26 -17.65 0.43
N LEU A 45 -0.08 -17.46 1.70
CA LEU A 45 -0.51 -18.57 2.55
C LEU A 45 -1.83 -19.19 2.08
N ASN A 46 -2.78 -18.39 1.57
CA ASN A 46 -4.00 -18.93 0.96
C ASN A 46 -3.73 -19.71 -0.32
N LYS A 47 -2.79 -19.26 -1.18
CA LYS A 47 -2.36 -20.04 -2.35
C LYS A 47 -1.79 -21.40 -1.96
N ILE A 48 -1.11 -21.49 -0.81
CA ILE A 48 -0.59 -22.74 -0.24
C ILE A 48 -1.71 -23.62 0.38
N GLY A 49 -2.94 -23.11 0.45
CA GLY A 49 -4.12 -23.82 0.94
C GLY A 49 -4.31 -23.75 2.45
N LEU A 50 -3.68 -22.81 3.14
CA LEU A 50 -3.85 -22.60 4.57
C LEU A 50 -5.09 -21.74 4.86
N PRO A 51 -5.92 -22.08 5.87
CA PRO A 51 -7.13 -21.33 6.18
C PRO A 51 -6.82 -20.05 6.96
N VAL A 52 -6.20 -19.07 6.30
CA VAL A 52 -5.77 -17.81 6.92
C VAL A 52 -6.88 -16.77 6.92
N ILE A 53 -7.13 -16.20 8.09
CA ILE A 53 -8.12 -15.16 8.32
C ILE A 53 -7.40 -13.90 8.78
N CYS A 54 -7.55 -12.82 8.03
CA CYS A 54 -7.06 -11.52 8.46
C CYS A 54 -8.03 -10.87 9.46
N ILE A 55 -7.53 -10.38 10.59
CA ILE A 55 -8.33 -9.76 11.66
C ILE A 55 -7.95 -8.29 11.89
N ASP A 56 -8.94 -7.44 12.19
CA ASP A 56 -8.72 -6.01 12.46
C ASP A 56 -7.81 -5.83 13.70
N ALA A 57 -6.64 -5.23 13.48
CA ALA A 57 -5.63 -5.00 14.51
C ALA A 57 -6.15 -4.19 15.71
N ARG A 58 -7.04 -3.23 15.49
CA ARG A 58 -7.61 -2.41 16.58
C ARG A 58 -8.58 -3.24 17.40
N HIS A 59 -9.35 -4.11 16.76
CA HIS A 59 -10.23 -5.03 17.47
C HIS A 59 -9.42 -6.05 18.27
N ALA A 60 -8.38 -6.66 17.67
CA ALA A 60 -7.47 -7.55 18.36
C ALA A 60 -6.82 -6.86 19.58
N LYS A 61 -6.24 -5.67 19.38
CA LYS A 61 -5.65 -4.86 20.46
C LYS A 61 -6.65 -4.51 21.56
N ALA A 62 -7.90 -4.20 21.23
CA ALA A 62 -8.93 -3.91 22.23
C ALA A 62 -9.23 -5.13 23.11
N VAL A 63 -9.29 -6.31 22.52
CA VAL A 63 -9.48 -7.58 23.24
C VAL A 63 -8.25 -7.94 24.08
N LEU A 64 -7.05 -7.64 23.59
CA LEU A 64 -5.78 -7.92 24.27
C LEU A 64 -5.33 -6.82 25.26
N LYS A 65 -6.11 -5.74 25.42
CA LYS A 65 -5.71 -4.54 26.18
C LYS A 65 -5.38 -4.79 27.65
N MET A 66 -5.88 -5.88 28.24
CA MET A 66 -5.61 -6.26 29.64
C MET A 66 -4.31 -7.06 29.83
N GLN A 67 -3.54 -7.35 28.77
CA GLN A 67 -2.24 -7.99 28.91
C GLN A 67 -1.22 -7.03 29.53
N ILE A 68 -0.74 -7.37 30.73
CA ILE A 68 0.19 -6.55 31.54
C ILE A 68 1.59 -6.48 30.89
N ASN A 69 2.04 -7.57 30.26
CA ASN A 69 3.36 -7.66 29.63
C ASN A 69 3.21 -7.90 28.12
N LYS A 70 3.50 -6.86 27.32
CA LYS A 70 3.50 -6.97 25.86
C LYS A 70 4.78 -7.64 25.36
N SER A 71 4.64 -8.67 24.53
CA SER A 71 5.73 -9.31 23.79
C SER A 71 5.15 -10.00 22.56
N ASP A 72 5.96 -10.21 21.51
CA ASP A 72 5.47 -10.87 20.29
C ASP A 72 4.90 -12.27 20.58
N ARG A 73 5.49 -12.98 21.55
CA ARG A 73 4.99 -14.26 22.05
C ARG A 73 3.60 -14.15 22.67
N ASN A 74 3.39 -13.15 23.54
CA ASN A 74 2.10 -12.94 24.21
C ASN A 74 1.03 -12.41 23.24
N ASP A 75 1.43 -11.62 22.24
CA ASP A 75 0.56 -11.14 21.18
C ASP A 75 0.10 -12.32 20.31
N ALA A 76 1.02 -13.21 19.89
CA ALA A 76 0.68 -14.43 19.14
C ALA A 76 -0.25 -15.37 19.92
N ALA A 77 0.04 -15.62 21.21
CA ALA A 77 -0.82 -16.42 22.08
C ALA A 77 -2.21 -15.76 22.28
N GLY A 78 -2.25 -14.44 22.42
CA GLY A 78 -3.47 -13.65 22.51
C GLY A 78 -4.33 -13.77 21.26
N ILE A 79 -3.74 -13.60 20.08
CA ILE A 79 -4.41 -13.77 18.79
C ILE A 79 -4.95 -15.19 18.65
N ALA A 80 -4.15 -16.22 18.95
CA ALA A 80 -4.60 -17.62 18.90
C ALA A 80 -5.83 -17.86 19.80
N ARG A 81 -5.88 -17.24 20.97
CA ARG A 81 -7.02 -17.33 21.89
C ARG A 81 -8.27 -16.63 21.34
N ILE A 82 -8.11 -15.45 20.75
CA ILE A 82 -9.20 -14.72 20.10
C ILE A 82 -9.78 -15.54 18.94
N MET A 83 -8.91 -16.12 18.11
CA MET A 83 -9.30 -16.98 17.01
C MET A 83 -10.09 -18.20 17.50
N GLN A 84 -9.63 -18.83 18.59
CA GLN A 84 -10.31 -19.98 19.20
C GLN A 84 -11.74 -19.63 19.65
N CYS A 85 -11.93 -18.47 20.29
CA CYS A 85 -13.24 -18.04 20.78
C CYS A 85 -14.16 -17.47 19.68
N GLY A 86 -13.62 -17.14 18.51
CA GLY A 86 -14.38 -16.50 17.43
C GLY A 86 -14.67 -15.01 17.68
N TRP A 87 -14.01 -14.38 18.66
CA TRP A 87 -14.25 -12.98 19.05
C TRP A 87 -13.36 -12.02 18.26
N TYR A 88 -13.36 -12.14 16.94
CA TYR A 88 -12.60 -11.27 16.04
C TYR A 88 -13.50 -10.62 15.00
N LYS A 89 -13.00 -9.53 14.44
CA LYS A 89 -13.58 -8.92 13.25
C LYS A 89 -12.69 -9.27 12.06
N GLU A 90 -13.20 -10.08 11.15
CA GLU A 90 -12.52 -10.41 9.90
C GLU A 90 -12.43 -9.17 9.01
N VAL A 91 -11.28 -9.03 8.35
CA VAL A 91 -11.00 -7.98 7.37
C VAL A 91 -10.85 -8.65 6.02
N CYS A 92 -11.70 -8.23 5.07
CA CYS A 92 -11.56 -8.64 3.69
C CYS A 92 -10.23 -8.10 3.12
N VAL A 93 -9.32 -9.02 2.79
CA VAL A 93 -8.10 -8.70 2.06
C VAL A 93 -8.48 -8.51 0.61
N LYS A 94 -8.21 -7.31 0.09
CA LYS A 94 -8.51 -7.00 -1.31
C LYS A 94 -7.55 -7.75 -2.22
N ASP A 95 -8.07 -8.18 -3.35
CA ASP A 95 -7.30 -8.83 -4.40
C ASP A 95 -6.12 -7.96 -4.87
N LEU A 96 -5.01 -8.61 -5.21
CA LEU A 96 -3.80 -7.96 -5.71
C LEU A 96 -4.10 -7.16 -6.99
N ASP A 97 -4.99 -7.65 -7.85
CA ASP A 97 -5.38 -6.95 -9.08
C ASP A 97 -6.11 -5.63 -8.78
N SER A 98 -6.92 -5.61 -7.71
CA SER A 98 -7.57 -4.38 -7.24
C SER A 98 -6.55 -3.38 -6.69
N HIS A 99 -5.51 -3.86 -6.02
CA HIS A 99 -4.40 -3.03 -5.54
C HIS A 99 -3.58 -2.46 -6.70
N ALA A 100 -3.22 -3.28 -7.69
CA ALA A 100 -2.49 -2.85 -8.89
C ALA A 100 -3.28 -1.80 -9.67
N THR A 101 -4.57 -2.02 -9.90
CA THR A 101 -5.45 -1.07 -10.58
C THR A 101 -5.52 0.26 -9.84
N LYS A 102 -5.71 0.23 -8.52
CA LYS A 102 -5.74 1.44 -7.70
C LYS A 102 -4.39 2.18 -7.73
N ALA A 103 -3.27 1.46 -7.66
CA ALA A 103 -1.94 2.04 -7.74
C ALA A 103 -1.73 2.75 -9.08
N LEU A 104 -2.12 2.13 -10.20
CA LEU A 104 -2.05 2.74 -11.52
C LEU A 104 -2.90 4.02 -11.62
N LEU A 105 -4.13 3.99 -11.11
CA LEU A 105 -5.02 5.15 -11.12
C LEU A 105 -4.48 6.32 -10.29
N VAL A 106 -3.97 6.05 -9.09
CA VAL A 106 -3.37 7.08 -8.22
C VAL A 106 -2.11 7.66 -8.85
N SER A 107 -1.23 6.82 -9.38
CA SER A 107 -0.01 7.25 -10.08
C SER A 107 -0.33 8.12 -11.30
N ARG A 108 -1.31 7.72 -12.12
CA ARG A 108 -1.77 8.53 -13.26
C ARG A 108 -2.31 9.89 -12.81
N ALA A 109 -3.14 9.92 -11.76
CA ALA A 109 -3.69 11.17 -11.24
C ALA A 109 -2.58 12.10 -10.74
N LEU A 110 -1.55 11.56 -10.07
CA LEU A 110 -0.39 12.32 -9.62
C LEU A 110 0.39 12.92 -10.81
N LEU A 111 0.70 12.12 -11.83
CA LEU A 111 1.42 12.58 -13.01
C LEU A 111 0.65 13.69 -13.75
N VAL A 112 -0.67 13.55 -13.90
CA VAL A 112 -1.53 14.58 -14.49
C VAL A 112 -1.50 15.86 -13.66
N LYS A 113 -1.53 15.76 -12.33
CA LYS A 113 -1.42 16.91 -11.42
C LYS A 113 -0.08 17.62 -11.58
N ILE A 114 1.03 16.89 -11.49
CA ILE A 114 2.39 17.44 -11.62
C ILE A 114 2.53 18.16 -12.95
N LYS A 115 2.10 17.53 -14.05
CA LYS A 115 2.12 18.15 -15.37
C LYS A 115 1.38 19.49 -15.40
N ARG A 116 0.14 19.49 -14.91
CA ARG A 116 -0.68 20.71 -14.88
C ARG A 116 -0.05 21.80 -14.02
N ASP A 117 0.55 21.43 -12.89
CA ASP A 117 1.18 22.37 -11.97
C ASP A 117 2.42 23.02 -12.64
N ILE A 118 3.21 22.25 -13.40
CA ILE A 118 4.32 22.76 -14.25
C ILE A 118 3.81 23.70 -15.35
N GLU A 119 2.77 23.32 -16.11
CA GLU A 119 2.19 24.18 -17.16
C GLU A 119 1.68 25.50 -16.57
N ASN A 120 1.08 25.48 -15.38
CA ASN A 120 0.62 26.68 -14.69
C ASN A 120 1.78 27.54 -14.20
N GLN A 121 2.86 26.94 -13.71
CA GLN A 121 4.06 27.66 -13.30
C GLN A 121 4.69 28.41 -14.48
N ILE A 122 4.90 27.73 -15.61
CA ILE A 122 5.43 28.34 -16.84
C ILE A 122 4.53 29.48 -17.31
N ARG A 123 3.21 29.29 -17.28
CA ARG A 123 2.25 30.35 -17.64
C ARG A 123 2.34 31.55 -16.71
N GLY A 124 2.54 31.34 -15.41
CA GLY A 124 2.75 32.40 -14.43
C GLY A 124 4.02 33.20 -14.73
N LEU A 125 5.13 32.51 -14.99
CA LEU A 125 6.41 33.13 -15.34
C LEU A 125 6.30 33.97 -16.62
N LEU A 126 5.70 33.43 -17.68
CA LEU A 126 5.53 34.16 -18.94
C LEU A 126 4.60 35.36 -18.82
N LYS A 127 3.53 35.26 -18.01
CA LYS A 127 2.61 36.38 -17.75
C LYS A 127 3.30 37.57 -17.09
N ASN A 128 4.25 37.33 -16.18
CA ASN A 128 5.04 38.40 -15.55
C ASN A 128 5.88 39.17 -16.58
N LEU A 129 6.16 38.56 -17.74
CA LEU A 129 6.91 39.14 -18.85
C LEU A 129 6.00 39.68 -19.97
N GLY A 130 4.69 39.72 -19.76
CA GLY A 130 3.70 40.16 -20.74
C GLY A 130 3.37 39.12 -21.83
N LEU A 131 3.88 37.89 -21.73
CA LEU A 131 3.70 36.83 -22.72
C LEU A 131 2.52 35.91 -22.32
N VAL A 132 1.58 35.69 -23.25
CA VAL A 132 0.34 34.93 -22.98
C VAL A 132 0.15 33.78 -23.97
N ILE A 133 0.36 32.54 -23.51
CA ILE A 133 0.20 31.29 -24.30
C ILE A 133 -1.25 31.03 -24.80
N GLY A 134 -2.26 31.64 -24.17
CA GLY A 134 -3.68 31.36 -24.44
C GLY A 134 -4.11 29.93 -24.06
N ARG A 135 -5.27 29.48 -24.57
CA ARG A 135 -5.74 28.09 -24.36
C ARG A 135 -4.86 27.12 -25.14
N ALA A 136 -4.02 26.38 -24.42
CA ALA A 136 -3.18 25.32 -24.96
C ALA A 136 -3.03 24.24 -23.88
N LYS A 137 -2.97 22.98 -24.29
CA LYS A 137 -2.76 21.81 -23.42
C LYS A 137 -1.72 20.89 -24.06
N MET A 138 -1.02 20.10 -23.25
CA MET A 138 -0.15 19.04 -23.74
C MET A 138 0.92 19.57 -24.71
N ASN A 139 1.19 18.88 -25.82
CA ASN A 139 2.26 19.25 -26.76
C ASN A 139 2.07 20.65 -27.35
N VAL A 140 0.82 21.11 -27.51
CA VAL A 140 0.53 22.47 -27.99
C VAL A 140 0.96 23.53 -26.98
N PHE A 141 0.89 23.22 -25.68
CA PHE A 141 1.40 24.12 -24.64
C PHE A 141 2.93 24.23 -24.72
N ALA A 142 3.63 23.09 -24.80
CA ALA A 142 5.10 23.06 -24.87
C ALA A 142 5.63 23.82 -26.08
N VAL A 143 5.07 23.56 -27.28
CA VAL A 143 5.48 24.24 -28.51
C VAL A 143 5.26 25.75 -28.43
N ARG A 144 4.09 26.20 -27.94
CA ARG A 144 3.80 27.64 -27.81
C ARG A 144 4.65 28.31 -26.74
N ALA A 145 4.94 27.62 -25.65
CA ALA A 145 5.81 28.13 -24.60
C ALA A 145 7.24 28.33 -25.14
N ALA A 146 7.75 27.37 -25.91
CA ALA A 146 9.07 27.47 -26.56
C ALA A 146 9.12 28.62 -27.58
N GLN A 147 8.11 28.75 -28.45
CA GLN A 147 8.02 29.85 -29.42
C GLN A 147 8.05 31.23 -28.76
N LEU A 148 7.29 31.42 -27.67
CA LEU A 148 7.29 32.67 -26.92
C LEU A 148 8.60 32.92 -26.15
N ALA A 149 9.31 31.85 -25.77
CA ALA A 149 10.60 31.95 -25.09
C ALA A 149 11.74 32.30 -26.08
N GLU A 150 11.68 31.84 -27.32
CA GLU A 150 12.67 32.17 -28.37
C GLU A 150 12.71 33.66 -28.70
N GLU A 151 11.59 34.38 -28.53
CA GLU A 151 11.52 35.83 -28.69
C GLU A 151 12.36 36.60 -27.64
N ARG A 152 12.83 35.95 -26.57
CA ARG A 152 13.75 36.52 -25.58
C ARG A 152 14.83 35.53 -25.12
N SER A 153 16.08 35.79 -25.52
CA SER A 153 17.27 34.98 -25.22
C SER A 153 17.44 34.58 -23.72
N GLU A 154 16.94 35.39 -22.79
CA GLU A 154 17.01 35.14 -21.34
C GLU A 154 16.09 33.98 -20.87
N LEU A 155 15.13 33.53 -21.68
CA LEU A 155 14.14 32.49 -21.34
C LEU A 155 14.42 31.13 -21.97
N LEU A 156 15.47 31.00 -22.80
CA LEU A 156 15.93 29.75 -23.40
C LEU A 156 16.05 28.56 -22.42
N PRO A 157 16.41 28.73 -21.13
CA PRO A 157 16.46 27.61 -20.17
C PRO A 157 15.09 27.03 -19.78
N LEU A 158 13.98 27.74 -20.04
CA LEU A 158 12.61 27.28 -19.75
C LEU A 158 12.04 26.39 -20.88
N SER A 159 12.74 26.30 -22.01
CA SER A 159 12.42 25.47 -23.17
C SER A 159 12.71 24.00 -22.89
N ILE A 160 11.96 23.38 -21.98
CA ILE A 160 12.07 21.94 -21.72
C ILE A 160 11.69 21.21 -23.03
N HIS A 161 12.67 20.63 -23.71
CA HIS A 161 12.44 19.68 -24.79
C HIS A 161 11.78 18.43 -24.18
N CYS A 162 10.45 18.38 -24.25
CA CYS A 162 9.65 17.19 -23.98
C CYS A 162 9.64 16.26 -25.20
#